data_AF-A0A1Q8A1D2-F1
#
_entry.id   AF-A0A1Q8A1D2-F1
#
_cell.length_a   1.000
_cell.length_b   1.000
_cell.length_c   1.000
_cell.angle_alpha   90.00
_cell.angle_beta   90.00
_cell.angle_gamma   90.00
#
_symmetry.space_group_name_H-M   'P 1'
#
loop_
_entity.id
_entity.type
_entity.pdbx_description
1 polymer ?
#
loop_
_entity_poly.entity_id
_entity_poly.type
_entity_poly.pdbx_seq_one_letter_code
_entity_poly.pdbx_strand_id
1 'polypeptide(L)'
;MLYVRNYGSGLDLSWEDVFQTTDRSEVENYCRSVGMEFEWMDDDCLRTRQLCQAVAAHPCTRQMVWFNQAHLFHISRLAPEVREALLTVFAEEDLPRNVYYGDGAPIEASVLDEIARIYEQQAICFPWQQGDILMLDNMLTAHGRKPFTGKRKVVVGMAEPFENHIPNSKEQK
;
A
#
# COMPACT_ATOMS: atom_id res chain seq x y z
N MET A 1 -9.29 6.38 -0.07
CA MET A 1 -8.74 5.48 0.96
C MET A 1 -7.74 6.26 1.75
N LEU A 2 -7.87 6.29 3.06
CA LEU A 2 -6.92 6.98 3.94
C LEU A 2 -5.91 5.96 4.45
N TYR A 3 -4.65 6.10 4.03
CA TYR A 3 -3.54 5.28 4.51
C TYR A 3 -2.91 5.97 5.70
N VAL A 4 -2.76 5.24 6.81
CA VAL A 4 -2.03 5.71 7.99
C VAL A 4 -0.84 4.79 8.20
N ARG A 5 0.36 5.37 8.36
CA ARG A 5 1.60 4.62 8.61
C ARG A 5 2.34 5.24 9.78
N ASN A 6 2.85 4.37 10.66
CA ASN A 6 3.70 4.74 11.78
C ASN A 6 5.07 4.07 11.58
N TYR A 7 6.09 4.89 11.38
CA TYR A 7 7.46 4.47 11.17
C TYR A 7 8.28 4.62 12.45
N GLY A 8 9.30 3.78 12.62
CA GLY A 8 10.24 3.88 13.75
C GLY A 8 9.88 3.05 14.99
N SER A 9 8.71 2.41 15.03
CA SER A 9 8.28 1.55 16.16
C SER A 9 8.99 0.18 16.23
N GLY A 10 9.90 -0.12 15.30
CA GLY A 10 10.65 -1.38 15.22
C GLY A 10 9.86 -2.58 14.65
N LEU A 11 8.60 -2.38 14.25
CA LEU A 11 7.72 -3.43 13.74
C LEU A 11 7.61 -3.47 12.21
N ASP A 12 7.90 -2.35 11.55
CA ASP A 12 7.94 -2.19 10.10
C ASP A 12 9.19 -1.36 9.74
N LEU A 13 9.29 -0.89 8.50
CA LEU A 13 10.39 -0.05 8.03
C LEU A 13 10.53 1.25 8.84
N SER A 14 11.78 1.70 9.01
CA SER A 14 12.06 3.05 9.52
C SER A 14 11.61 4.10 8.49
N TRP A 15 11.43 5.35 8.95
CA TRP A 15 11.13 6.44 8.02
C TRP A 15 12.33 6.70 7.11
N GLU A 16 13.56 6.52 7.60
CA GLU A 16 14.78 6.68 6.81
C GLU A 16 14.84 5.67 5.66
N ASP A 17 14.48 4.41 5.90
CA ASP A 17 14.41 3.39 4.86
C ASP A 17 13.33 3.69 3.82
N VAL A 18 12.23 4.32 4.23
CA VAL A 18 11.09 4.58 3.34
C VAL A 18 11.33 5.82 2.49
N PHE A 19 11.85 6.88 3.08
CA PHE A 19 12.13 8.15 2.40
C PHE A 19 13.56 8.23 1.84
N GLN A 20 14.41 7.23 2.13
CA GLN A 20 15.80 7.13 1.68
C GLN A 20 16.64 8.36 2.05
N THR A 21 16.41 8.89 3.25
CA THR A 21 17.09 10.08 3.78
C THR A 21 17.10 10.05 5.30
N THR A 22 18.03 10.77 5.91
CA THR A 22 18.10 10.98 7.37
C THR A 22 17.79 12.43 7.77
N ASP A 23 17.40 13.28 6.82
CA ASP A 23 16.96 14.66 7.09
C ASP A 23 15.43 14.73 7.18
N ARG A 24 14.93 15.03 8.37
CA ARG A 24 13.50 15.26 8.61
C ARG A 24 12.92 16.32 7.67
N SER A 25 13.66 17.38 7.37
CA SER A 25 13.21 18.49 6.52
C SER A 25 12.90 18.03 5.09
N GLU A 26 13.69 17.09 4.56
CA GLU A 26 13.44 16.50 3.23
C GLU A 26 12.14 15.70 3.23
N VAL A 27 11.89 14.92 4.28
CA VAL A 27 10.64 14.17 4.45
C VAL A 27 9.44 15.11 4.52
N GLU A 28 9.51 16.16 5.33
CA GLU A 28 8.42 17.15 5.45
C GLU A 28 8.12 17.84 4.12
N ASN A 29 9.16 18.21 3.37
CA ASN A 29 9.01 18.83 2.06
C ASN A 29 8.38 17.88 1.06
N TYR A 30 8.79 16.60 1.07
CA TYR A 30 8.17 15.56 0.27
C TYR A 30 6.68 15.42 0.63
N CYS A 31 6.34 15.27 1.90
CA CYS A 31 4.96 15.14 2.38
C CYS A 31 4.09 16.29 1.90
N ARG A 32 4.56 17.54 2.06
CA ARG A 32 3.86 18.74 1.57
C ARG A 32 3.66 18.72 0.06
N SER A 33 4.68 18.28 -0.71
CA SER A 33 4.61 18.25 -2.18
C SER A 33 3.55 17.29 -2.73
N VAL A 34 3.27 16.20 -2.00
CA VAL A 34 2.29 15.17 -2.41
C VAL A 34 0.96 15.26 -1.64
N GLY A 35 0.76 16.30 -0.81
CA GLY A 35 -0.45 16.48 -0.01
C GLY A 35 -0.65 15.43 1.08
N MET A 36 0.44 14.89 1.63
CA MET A 36 0.44 13.94 2.73
C MET A 36 0.59 14.67 4.06
N GLU A 37 -0.28 14.37 5.01
CA GLU A 37 -0.14 14.85 6.39
C GLU A 37 0.95 14.06 7.10
N PHE A 38 1.67 14.73 8.01
CA PHE A 38 2.72 14.11 8.79
C PHE A 38 2.76 14.67 10.21
N GLU A 39 3.22 13.85 11.14
CA GLU A 39 3.39 14.18 12.55
C GLU A 39 4.63 13.45 13.08
N TRP A 40 5.58 14.19 13.64
CA TRP A 40 6.70 13.61 14.38
C TRP A 40 6.25 13.31 15.81
N MET A 41 6.39 12.06 16.21
CA MET A 41 6.08 11.58 17.56
C MET A 41 7.36 11.46 18.39
N ASP A 42 7.23 11.02 19.64
CA ASP A 42 8.37 10.72 20.51
C ASP A 42 9.27 9.63 19.90
N ASP A 43 10.50 9.52 20.41
CA ASP A 43 11.48 8.48 20.03
C ASP A 43 11.78 8.39 18.52
N ASP A 44 11.79 9.52 17.82
CA ASP A 44 12.08 9.61 16.37
C ASP A 44 11.10 8.83 15.48
N CYS A 45 9.87 8.63 15.98
CA CYS A 45 8.81 8.03 15.19
C CYS A 45 8.12 9.07 14.29
N LEU A 46 7.68 8.63 13.11
CA LEU A 46 6.95 9.45 12.15
C LEU A 46 5.59 8.82 11.88
N ARG A 47 4.54 9.61 11.95
CA ARG A 47 3.22 9.25 11.44
C ARG A 47 2.95 9.98 10.13
N THR A 48 2.42 9.28 9.14
CA THR A 48 1.86 9.90 7.93
C THR A 48 0.42 9.49 7.71
N ARG A 49 -0.38 10.43 7.17
CA ARG A 49 -1.76 10.17 6.72
C ARG A 49 -1.90 10.65 5.28
N GLN A 50 -2.27 9.76 4.38
CA GLN A 50 -2.37 10.06 2.96
C GLN A 50 -3.72 9.62 2.41
N LEU A 51 -4.47 10.58 1.84
CA LEU A 51 -5.69 10.29 1.10
C LEU A 51 -5.34 9.88 -0.33
N CYS A 52 -5.59 8.63 -0.66
CA CYS A 52 -5.32 8.05 -1.97
C CYS A 52 -6.63 7.65 -2.68
N GLN A 53 -6.57 7.53 -4.01
CA GLN A 53 -7.67 6.98 -4.80
C GLN A 53 -8.03 5.55 -4.33
N ALA A 54 -9.32 5.23 -4.33
CA ALA A 54 -9.79 3.85 -4.12
C ALA A 54 -9.75 3.04 -5.43
N VAL A 55 -10.16 3.67 -6.53
CA VAL A 55 -10.18 3.06 -7.86
C VAL A 55 -9.53 4.02 -8.85
N ALA A 56 -8.96 3.47 -9.91
CA ALA A 56 -8.38 4.25 -10.99
C ALA A 56 -9.10 3.93 -12.31
N ALA A 57 -9.19 4.90 -13.22
CA ALA A 57 -9.63 4.62 -14.58
C ALA A 57 -8.42 4.13 -15.38
N HIS A 58 -8.54 2.98 -16.03
CA HIS A 58 -7.49 2.47 -16.91
C HIS A 58 -7.29 3.41 -18.12
N PRO A 59 -6.06 3.80 -18.48
CA PRO A 59 -5.81 4.84 -19.50
C PRO A 59 -6.39 4.48 -20.89
N CYS A 60 -6.27 3.22 -21.30
CA CYS A 60 -6.77 2.77 -22.60
C CYS A 60 -8.26 2.38 -22.57
N THR A 61 -8.67 1.45 -21.70
CA THR A 61 -10.05 0.91 -21.67
C THR A 61 -11.06 1.81 -20.96
N ARG A 62 -10.60 2.78 -20.16
CA ARG A 62 -11.41 3.66 -19.30
C ARG A 62 -12.25 2.94 -18.25
N GLN A 63 -12.05 1.64 -18.07
CA GLN A 63 -12.73 0.87 -17.02
C GLN A 63 -12.16 1.25 -15.66
N MET A 64 -13.03 1.27 -14.65
CA MET A 64 -12.60 1.46 -13.26
C MET A 64 -11.96 0.17 -12.75
N VAL A 65 -10.74 0.30 -12.24
CA VAL A 65 -9.93 -0.82 -11.75
C VAL A 65 -9.61 -0.62 -10.27
N TRP A 66 -9.58 -1.73 -9.54
CA TRP A 66 -9.10 -1.75 -8.16
C TRP A 66 -7.57 -1.67 -8.16
N PHE A 67 -7.06 -0.44 -8.19
CA PHE A 67 -5.63 -0.13 -8.21
C PHE A 67 -5.20 0.54 -6.91
N ASN A 68 -5.24 -0.24 -5.83
CA ASN A 68 -4.80 0.16 -4.49
C ASN A 68 -4.34 -1.08 -3.69
N GLN A 69 -3.80 -0.86 -2.49
CA GLN A 69 -3.27 -1.92 -1.62
C GLN A 69 -3.98 -2.02 -0.26
N ALA A 70 -5.24 -1.58 -0.16
CA ALA A 70 -5.97 -1.55 1.12
C ALA A 70 -6.05 -2.93 1.78
N HIS A 71 -6.38 -3.96 1.00
CA HIS A 71 -6.41 -5.38 1.40
C HIS A 71 -5.04 -5.95 1.85
N LEU A 72 -3.93 -5.28 1.54
CA LEU A 72 -2.59 -5.68 2.00
C LEU A 72 -2.15 -4.91 3.24
N PHE A 73 -2.52 -3.63 3.35
CA PHE A 73 -2.07 -2.73 4.40
C PHE A 73 -2.97 -2.74 5.64
N HIS A 74 -4.23 -3.13 5.48
CA HIS A 74 -5.16 -3.18 6.60
C HIS A 74 -4.79 -4.28 7.60
N ILE A 75 -5.00 -4.01 8.89
CA ILE A 75 -4.64 -4.92 9.97
C ILE A 75 -5.32 -6.29 9.86
N SER A 76 -6.53 -6.37 9.29
CA SER A 76 -7.23 -7.64 9.09
C SER A 76 -6.48 -8.64 8.21
N ARG A 77 -5.50 -8.18 7.43
CA ARG A 77 -4.67 -9.07 6.59
C ARG A 77 -3.67 -9.90 7.39
N LEU A 78 -3.33 -9.46 8.60
CA LEU A 78 -2.45 -10.22 9.49
C LEU A 78 -3.14 -11.50 9.97
N ALA A 79 -2.33 -12.51 10.29
CA ALA A 79 -2.85 -13.70 10.98
C ALA A 79 -3.56 -13.27 12.28
N PRO A 80 -4.70 -13.88 12.66
CA PRO A 80 -5.48 -13.46 13.81
C PRO A 80 -4.63 -13.27 15.06
N GLU A 81 -3.72 -14.21 15.35
CA GLU A 81 -2.87 -14.17 16.55
C GLU A 81 -1.92 -12.95 16.56
N VAL A 82 -1.41 -12.58 15.38
CA VAL A 82 -0.53 -11.40 15.22
C VAL A 82 -1.33 -10.11 15.36
N ARG A 83 -2.53 -10.05 14.77
CA ARG A 83 -3.44 -8.92 14.89
C ARG A 83 -3.81 -8.67 16.35
N GLU A 84 -4.29 -9.68 17.05
CA GLU A 84 -4.72 -9.54 18.46
C GLU A 84 -3.54 -9.12 19.36
N ALA A 85 -2.35 -9.65 19.10
CA ALA A 85 -1.15 -9.24 19.83
C ALA A 85 -0.80 -7.77 19.62
N LEU A 86 -0.90 -7.26 18.38
CA LEU A 86 -0.66 -5.84 18.08
C LEU A 86 -1.71 -4.94 18.74
N LEU A 87 -2.99 -5.28 18.65
CA LEU A 87 -4.08 -4.49 19.23
C LEU A 87 -4.08 -4.48 20.76
N THR A 88 -3.39 -5.42 21.41
CA THR A 88 -3.17 -5.40 22.86
C THR A 88 -2.14 -4.36 23.29
N VAL A 89 -1.20 -4.03 22.40
CA VAL A 89 -0.06 -3.15 22.69
C VAL A 89 -0.26 -1.74 22.14
N PHE A 90 -0.92 -1.62 20.99
CA PHE A 90 -1.10 -0.38 20.25
C PHE A 90 -2.58 -0.02 20.12
N ALA A 91 -2.87 1.27 20.19
CA ALA A 91 -4.13 1.77 19.64
C ALA A 91 -4.14 1.57 18.12
N GLU A 92 -5.33 1.55 17.51
CA GLU A 92 -5.47 1.26 16.08
C GLU A 92 -4.76 2.30 15.21
N GLU A 93 -4.76 3.55 15.64
CA GLU A 93 -4.03 4.65 14.99
C GLU A 93 -2.50 4.55 15.11
N ASP A 94 -1.99 3.79 16.08
CA ASP A 94 -0.56 3.62 16.35
C ASP A 94 0.03 2.38 15.65
N LEU A 95 -0.81 1.57 15.00
CA LEU A 95 -0.38 0.41 14.23
C LEU A 95 0.64 0.79 13.14
N PRO A 96 1.65 -0.05 12.85
CA PRO A 96 2.69 0.30 11.88
C PRO A 96 2.14 0.72 10.50
N ARG A 97 1.02 0.10 10.11
CA ARG A 97 0.20 0.52 8.97
C ARG A 97 -1.24 0.10 9.17
N ASN A 98 -2.17 0.95 8.74
CA ASN A 98 -3.58 0.61 8.60
C ASN A 98 -4.23 1.45 7.48
N VAL A 99 -5.46 1.09 7.08
CA VAL A 99 -6.20 1.78 6.03
C VAL A 99 -7.65 2.01 6.44
N TYR A 100 -8.16 3.20 6.19
CA TYR A 100 -9.53 3.62 6.51
C TYR A 100 -10.26 4.04 5.23
N TYR A 101 -11.58 4.21 5.33
CA TYR A 101 -12.33 4.93 4.32
C TYR A 101 -11.80 6.37 4.18
N GLY A 102 -12.16 7.04 3.08
CA GLY A 102 -11.63 8.38 2.78
C GLY A 102 -12.00 9.46 3.80
N ASP A 103 -13.05 9.23 4.58
CA ASP A 103 -13.51 10.07 5.69
C ASP A 103 -12.87 9.70 7.04
N GLY A 104 -12.03 8.67 7.08
CA GLY A 104 -11.38 8.16 8.28
C GLY A 104 -12.19 7.11 9.05
N ALA A 105 -13.38 6.72 8.59
CA ALA A 105 -14.11 5.62 9.22
C ALA A 105 -13.39 4.28 9.00
N PRO A 106 -13.41 3.36 9.98
CA PRO A 106 -12.81 2.03 9.83
C PRO A 106 -13.48 1.25 8.70
N ILE A 107 -12.68 0.45 7.99
CA ILE A 107 -13.19 -0.46 6.96
C ILE A 107 -13.59 -1.76 7.64
N GLU A 108 -14.81 -2.23 7.37
CA GLU A 108 -15.26 -3.50 7.90
C GLU A 108 -14.41 -4.66 7.40
N ALA A 109 -14.01 -5.55 8.30
CA ALA A 109 -13.19 -6.72 7.94
C ALA A 109 -13.84 -7.56 6.82
N SER A 110 -15.17 -7.69 6.82
CA SER A 110 -15.93 -8.43 5.81
C SER A 110 -15.77 -7.87 4.39
N VAL A 111 -15.59 -6.56 4.24
CA VAL A 111 -15.36 -5.92 2.93
C VAL A 111 -13.99 -6.34 2.38
N LEU A 112 -12.98 -6.35 3.24
CA LEU A 112 -11.62 -6.74 2.84
C LEU A 112 -11.48 -8.25 2.64
N ASP A 113 -12.21 -9.05 3.41
CA ASP A 113 -12.31 -10.50 3.24
C ASP A 113 -12.94 -10.84 1.89
N GLU A 114 -13.99 -10.11 1.49
CA GLU A 114 -14.61 -10.27 0.18
C GLU A 114 -13.63 -9.94 -0.96
N ILE A 115 -12.87 -8.84 -0.83
CA ILE A 115 -11.83 -8.47 -1.79
C ILE A 115 -10.75 -9.57 -1.87
N ALA A 116 -10.26 -10.05 -0.73
CA ALA A 116 -9.26 -11.12 -0.68
C ALA A 116 -9.77 -12.41 -1.34
N ARG A 117 -11.03 -12.77 -1.07
CA ARG A 117 -11.70 -13.92 -1.68
C ARG A 117 -11.78 -13.79 -3.20
N ILE A 118 -12.12 -12.60 -3.72
CA ILE A 118 -12.14 -12.34 -5.16
C ILE A 118 -10.73 -12.50 -5.75
N TYR A 119 -9.70 -11.95 -5.11
CA TYR A 119 -8.31 -12.15 -5.55
C TYR A 119 -7.93 -13.62 -5.64
N GLU A 120 -8.28 -14.43 -4.64
CA GLU A 120 -8.00 -15.86 -4.65
C GLU A 120 -8.76 -16.60 -5.75
N GLN A 121 -10.03 -16.25 -5.98
CA GLN A 121 -10.85 -16.85 -7.02
C GLN A 121 -10.38 -16.52 -8.44
N GLN A 122 -9.85 -15.31 -8.64
CA GLN A 122 -9.34 -14.85 -9.94
C GLN A 122 -7.83 -15.10 -10.11
N ALA A 123 -7.16 -15.70 -9.12
CA ALA A 123 -5.73 -15.92 -9.17
C ALA A 123 -5.37 -16.98 -10.21
N ILE A 124 -4.52 -16.60 -11.17
CA ILE A 124 -3.89 -17.55 -12.10
C ILE A 124 -2.53 -17.94 -11.51
N CYS A 125 -2.40 -19.20 -11.11
CA CYS A 125 -1.17 -19.77 -10.58
C CYS A 125 -0.59 -20.76 -11.58
N PHE A 126 0.67 -20.58 -11.96
CA PHE A 126 1.40 -21.48 -12.84
C PHE A 126 2.82 -21.72 -12.33
N PRO A 127 3.39 -22.92 -12.55
CA PRO A 127 4.78 -23.19 -12.23
C PRO A 127 5.69 -22.46 -13.23
N TRP A 128 6.63 -21.68 -12.71
CA TRP A 128 7.66 -21.05 -13.53
C TRP A 128 8.64 -22.09 -14.08
N GLN A 129 8.95 -21.98 -15.37
CA GLN A 129 10.02 -22.72 -16.03
C GLN A 129 11.16 -21.78 -16.41
N GLN A 130 12.35 -22.34 -16.57
CA GLN A 130 13.51 -21.57 -17.01
C GLN A 130 13.28 -21.05 -18.44
N GLY A 131 13.44 -19.74 -18.62
CA GLY A 131 13.23 -19.07 -19.91
C GLY A 131 11.83 -18.49 -20.10
N ASP A 132 10.89 -18.77 -19.18
CA ASP A 132 9.58 -18.13 -19.21
C ASP A 132 9.70 -16.60 -19.06
N ILE A 133 8.84 -15.89 -19.79
CA ILE A 133 8.67 -14.44 -19.69
C ILE A 133 7.20 -14.17 -19.44
N LEU A 134 6.90 -13.43 -18.37
CA LEU A 134 5.57 -12.89 -18.10
C LEU A 134 5.61 -11.39 -18.36
N MET A 135 4.71 -10.93 -19.23
CA MET A 135 4.38 -9.52 -19.37
C MET A 135 2.95 -9.31 -18.87
N LEU A 136 2.75 -8.29 -18.06
CA LEU A 136 1.44 -7.96 -17.52
C LEU A 136 1.21 -6.45 -17.56
N ASP A 137 -0.06 -6.08 -17.62
CA ASP A 137 -0.48 -4.70 -17.38
C ASP A 137 -0.59 -4.49 -15.87
N ASN A 138 0.24 -3.59 -15.33
CA ASN A 138 0.32 -3.37 -13.88
C ASN A 138 -0.96 -2.77 -13.30
N MET A 139 -1.74 -2.02 -14.09
CA MET A 139 -3.01 -1.44 -13.62
C MET A 139 -4.13 -2.48 -13.56
N LEU A 140 -4.12 -3.48 -14.45
CA LEU A 140 -5.13 -4.54 -14.50
C LEU A 140 -4.79 -5.76 -13.66
N THR A 141 -3.50 -6.00 -13.40
CA THR A 141 -3.03 -7.27 -12.85
C THR A 141 -2.27 -7.07 -11.54
N ALA A 142 -2.91 -7.42 -10.43
CA ALA A 142 -2.18 -7.67 -9.19
C ALA A 142 -1.34 -8.94 -9.33
N HIS A 143 -0.14 -8.93 -8.78
CA HIS A 143 0.77 -10.06 -8.85
C HIS A 143 1.43 -10.30 -7.50
N GLY A 144 1.83 -11.54 -7.28
CA GLY A 144 2.39 -11.98 -6.02
C GLY A 144 3.10 -13.31 -6.17
N ARG A 145 3.41 -13.94 -5.03
CA ARG A 145 4.18 -15.16 -4.98
C ARG A 145 3.67 -16.09 -3.89
N LYS A 146 3.53 -17.38 -4.21
CA LYS A 146 3.36 -18.43 -3.21
C LYS A 146 4.70 -18.73 -2.49
N PRO A 147 4.66 -19.21 -1.23
CA PRO A 147 5.86 -19.73 -0.57
C PRO A 147 6.63 -20.72 -1.47
N PHE A 148 7.97 -20.72 -1.40
CA PHE A 148 8.81 -21.64 -2.18
C PHE A 148 10.00 -22.09 -1.34
N THR A 149 10.64 -23.18 -1.77
CA THR A 149 11.89 -23.71 -1.20
C THR A 149 12.95 -23.85 -2.28
N GLY A 150 14.22 -23.92 -1.88
CA GLY A 150 15.34 -24.09 -2.81
C GLY A 150 15.76 -22.81 -3.55
N LYS A 151 16.57 -22.98 -4.60
CA LYS A 151 17.11 -21.87 -5.39
C LYS A 151 16.08 -21.38 -6.39
N ARG A 152 15.78 -20.07 -6.38
CA ARG A 152 14.89 -19.40 -7.32
C ARG A 152 15.49 -18.05 -7.70
N LYS A 153 15.54 -17.74 -9.00
CA LYS A 153 15.93 -16.42 -9.52
C LYS A 153 14.88 -15.96 -10.52
N VAL A 154 14.27 -14.81 -10.26
CA VAL A 154 13.38 -14.10 -11.18
C VAL A 154 13.89 -12.68 -11.28
N VAL A 155 13.96 -12.16 -12.50
CA VAL A 155 14.36 -10.77 -12.77
C VAL A 155 13.16 -9.99 -13.27
N VAL A 156 13.14 -8.69 -13.03
CA VAL A 156 12.05 -7.78 -13.40
C VAL A 156 12.63 -6.60 -14.16
N GLY A 157 11.93 -6.17 -15.20
CA GLY A 157 12.13 -4.89 -15.85
C GLY A 157 10.80 -4.14 -15.85
N MET A 158 10.83 -2.86 -15.49
CA MET A 158 9.67 -1.98 -15.58
C MET A 158 9.65 -1.31 -16.95
N ALA A 159 8.46 -1.17 -17.52
CA ALA A 159 8.23 -0.38 -18.74
C ALA A 159 7.93 1.09 -18.37
N GLU A 160 7.34 1.84 -19.30
CA GLU A 160 6.94 3.23 -19.09
C GLU A 160 5.85 3.34 -18.00
N PRO A 161 6.03 4.22 -17.01
CA PRO A 161 5.00 4.46 -16.00
C PRO A 161 3.83 5.24 -16.60
N PHE A 162 2.62 4.99 -16.09
CA PHE A 162 1.48 5.84 -16.37
C PHE A 162 1.47 7.03 -15.41
N GLU A 163 1.47 8.24 -15.96
CA GLU A 163 1.32 9.48 -15.19
C GLU A 163 -0.13 9.98 -15.24
N ASN A 164 -0.81 9.90 -14.10
CA ASN A 164 -2.08 10.58 -13.91
C ASN A 164 -1.80 12.08 -13.76
N HIS A 165 -2.00 12.86 -14.82
CA HIS A 165 -2.09 14.31 -14.70
C HIS A 165 -3.37 14.67 -13.93
N ILE A 166 -3.26 14.80 -12.61
CA ILE A 166 -4.28 15.44 -11.78
C ILE A 166 -3.99 16.95 -11.85
N PRO A 167 -4.81 17.76 -12.55
CA PRO A 167 -4.63 19.22 -12.48
C PRO A 167 -4.79 19.66 -11.02
N ASN A 168 -3.82 20.43 -10.54
CA ASN A 168 -3.84 21.03 -9.21
C ASN A 168 -5.22 21.64 -8.95
N SER A 169 -5.86 21.25 -7.84
CA SER A 169 -7.13 21.77 -7.33
C SER A 169 -7.00 23.22 -6.82
N LYS A 170 -6.39 24.11 -7.60
CA LYS A 170 -6.22 25.53 -7.31
C LYS A 170 -6.97 26.48 -8.25
N GLU A 171 -7.80 25.98 -9.16
CA GLU A 171 -8.67 26.81 -10.00
C GLU A 171 -10.15 26.45 -9.85
N GLN A 172 -10.68 26.62 -8.65
CA GLN A 172 -12.11 26.91 -8.44
C GLN A 172 -12.24 27.90 -7.28
N LYS A 173 -12.01 29.19 -7.58
CA LYS A 173 -12.61 30.34 -6.89
C LYS A 173 -12.80 31.47 -7.89
#